data_AF-A0A164FV49-F1
#
_entry.id   AF-A0A164FV49-F1
#
_cell.length_a   1.000
_cell.length_b   1.000
_cell.length_c   1.000
_cell.angle_alpha   90.00
_cell.angle_beta   90.00
_cell.angle_gamma   90.00
#
_symmetry.space_group_name_H-M   'P 1'
#
loop_
_entity.id
_entity.type
_entity.pdbx_description
1 polymer ?
#
loop_
_entity_poly.entity_id
_entity_poly.type
_entity_poly.pdbx_seq_one_letter_code
_entity_poly.pdbx_strand_id
1 'polypeptide(L)'
;AKKDTKMRRSIPVEQRLALTLRFLASGDCMRSLSYAFRIGHSTVSEIVRETCEKIFETLSPIYLKQPDSNGWKKIANEFSKIWNFPNCIGAGDGKHFAIQCPSNSGSTWYNYKGFHSMVMF
;
A
#
# COMPACT_ATOMS: atom_id res chain seq x y z
N ALA A 1 23.79 0.92 0.31
CA ALA A 1 23.30 2.31 0.16
C ALA A 1 24.00 2.99 -1.02
N LYS A 2 23.29 3.82 -1.82
CA LYS A 2 23.92 4.60 -2.90
C LYS A 2 24.94 5.57 -2.27
N LYS A 3 26.18 5.57 -2.79
CA LYS A 3 27.28 6.42 -2.31
C LYS A 3 27.31 7.74 -3.06
N ASP A 4 27.96 8.73 -2.47
CA ASP A 4 28.26 9.99 -3.15
C ASP A 4 29.11 9.75 -4.38
N THR A 5 28.85 10.54 -5.42
CA THR A 5 29.67 10.60 -6.63
C THR A 5 30.37 11.95 -6.71
N LYS A 6 31.40 12.07 -7.55
CA LYS A 6 32.07 13.37 -7.81
C LYS A 6 31.10 14.44 -8.32
N MET A 7 30.03 14.03 -9.01
CA MET A 7 29.07 14.95 -9.65
C MET A 7 27.84 15.25 -8.78
N ARG A 8 27.49 14.38 -7.83
CA ARG A 8 26.24 14.49 -7.05
C ARG A 8 26.33 13.70 -5.73
N ARG A 9 25.83 14.32 -4.66
CA ARG A 9 25.59 13.65 -3.38
C ARG A 9 24.40 12.69 -3.46
N SER A 10 24.54 11.53 -2.83
CA SER A 10 23.44 10.58 -2.73
C SER A 10 22.31 11.18 -1.88
N ILE A 11 21.08 10.77 -2.17
CA ILE A 11 19.92 11.19 -1.38
C ILE A 11 19.97 10.41 -0.06
N PRO A 12 19.97 11.09 1.10
CA PRO A 12 20.02 10.44 2.41
C PRO A 12 18.89 9.43 2.61
N VAL A 13 19.13 8.39 3.41
CA VAL A 13 18.17 7.31 3.64
C VAL A 13 16.90 7.83 4.32
N GLU A 14 17.05 8.79 5.23
CA GLU A 14 15.97 9.44 5.97
C GLU A 14 15.04 10.19 5.00
N GLN A 15 15.62 10.88 4.02
CA GLN A 15 14.86 11.62 3.01
C GLN A 15 14.12 10.66 2.06
N ARG A 16 14.74 9.53 1.69
CA ARG A 16 14.11 8.48 0.88
C ARG A 16 12.92 7.85 1.62
N LEU A 17 13.09 7.56 2.90
CA LEU A 17 12.03 7.05 3.76
C LEU A 17 10.89 8.06 3.91
N ALA A 18 11.20 9.32 4.25
CA ALA A 18 10.22 10.39 4.40
C ALA A 18 9.40 10.62 3.12
N LEU A 19 10.06 10.60 1.95
CA LEU A 19 9.40 10.70 0.65
C LEU A 19 8.42 9.55 0.42
N THR A 20 8.84 8.32 0.73
CA THR A 20 8.01 7.12 0.56
C THR A 20 6.83 7.11 1.50
N LEU A 21 7.04 7.47 2.78
CA LEU A 21 5.97 7.60 3.75
C LEU A 21 4.97 8.70 3.37
N ARG A 22 5.46 9.83 2.83
CA ARG A 22 4.59 10.89 2.30
C ARG A 22 3.71 10.37 1.17
N PHE A 23 4.29 9.65 0.21
CA PHE A 23 3.56 9.01 -0.89
C PHE A 23 2.46 8.07 -0.37
N LEU A 24 2.81 7.15 0.53
CA LEU A 24 1.88 6.16 1.07
C LEU A 24 0.74 6.78 1.90
N ALA A 25 1.04 7.85 2.66
CA ALA A 25 0.07 8.50 3.52
C ALA A 25 -0.93 9.37 2.74
N SER A 26 -0.50 10.05 1.67
CA SER A 26 -1.36 10.99 0.93
C SER A 26 -1.92 10.45 -0.38
N GLY A 27 -1.34 9.39 -0.95
CA GLY A 27 -1.68 8.92 -2.29
C GLY A 27 -1.35 9.94 -3.40
N ASP A 28 -0.41 10.86 -3.13
CA ASP A 28 -0.04 11.91 -4.08
C ASP A 28 0.72 11.35 -5.29
N CYS A 29 0.71 12.05 -6.41
CA CYS A 29 1.40 11.62 -7.62
C CYS A 29 2.91 11.90 -7.55
N MET A 30 3.70 11.08 -8.27
CA MET A 30 5.17 11.21 -8.33
C MET A 30 5.63 12.57 -8.85
N ARG A 31 4.82 13.23 -9.70
CA ARG A 31 5.09 14.57 -10.22
C ARG A 31 5.04 15.63 -9.12
N SER A 32 4.00 15.61 -8.29
CA SER A 32 3.87 16.53 -7.16
C SER A 32 5.01 16.32 -6.16
N LEU A 33 5.30 15.06 -5.81
CA LEU A 33 6.39 14.71 -4.92
C LEU A 33 7.78 15.12 -5.44
N SER A 34 7.99 15.02 -6.76
CA SER A 34 9.21 15.50 -7.43
C SER A 34 9.43 16.99 -7.17
N TYR A 35 8.39 17.81 -7.28
CA TYR A 35 8.47 19.24 -6.96
C TYR A 35 8.67 19.49 -5.46
N ALA A 36 7.92 18.81 -4.60
CA ALA A 36 7.96 19.00 -3.16
C ALA A 36 9.35 18.67 -2.55
N PHE A 37 9.95 17.56 -2.97
CA PHE A 37 11.25 17.12 -2.46
C PHE A 37 12.44 17.60 -3.31
N ARG A 38 12.17 18.29 -4.42
CA ARG A 38 13.18 18.75 -5.41
C ARG A 38 14.06 17.61 -5.92
N ILE A 39 13.46 16.46 -6.19
CA ILE A 39 14.12 15.26 -6.72
C ILE A 39 13.55 14.99 -8.11
N GLY A 40 14.38 14.57 -9.06
CA GLY A 40 13.93 14.25 -10.41
C GLY A 40 12.85 13.16 -10.43
N HIS A 41 11.85 13.30 -11.28
CA HIS A 41 10.67 12.42 -11.35
C HIS A 41 11.01 10.92 -11.42
N SER A 42 11.96 10.53 -12.27
CA SER A 42 12.42 9.13 -12.38
C SER A 42 13.05 8.63 -11.09
N THR A 43 13.85 9.46 -10.42
CA THR A 43 14.48 9.13 -9.14
C THR A 43 13.45 9.00 -8.01
N VAL A 44 12.40 9.82 -7.99
CA VAL A 44 11.29 9.67 -7.04
C VAL A 44 10.63 8.31 -7.20
N SER A 45 10.29 7.92 -8.44
CA SER A 45 9.68 6.62 -8.73
C SER A 45 10.57 5.46 -8.28
N GLU A 46 11.86 5.52 -8.59
CA GLU A 46 12.85 4.51 -8.16
C GLU A 46 12.96 4.44 -6.63
N ILE A 47 13.01 5.58 -5.94
CA ILE A 47 13.07 5.64 -4.48
C ILE A 47 11.84 4.99 -3.84
N VAL A 48 10.64 5.34 -4.31
CA VAL A 48 9.40 4.80 -3.74
C VAL A 48 9.38 3.29 -3.91
N ARG A 49 9.70 2.77 -5.10
CA ARG A 49 9.73 1.33 -5.36
C ARG A 49 10.72 0.61 -4.44
N GLU A 50 11.98 1.03 -4.43
CA GLU A 50 13.04 0.40 -3.63
C GLU A 50 12.75 0.46 -2.12
N THR A 51 12.20 1.57 -1.65
CA THR A 51 11.90 1.76 -0.23
C THR A 51 10.69 0.92 0.17
N CYS A 52 9.64 0.85 -0.66
CA CYS A 52 8.49 -0.03 -0.42
C CYS A 52 8.91 -1.51 -0.38
N GLU A 53 9.78 -1.97 -1.29
CA GLU A 53 10.33 -3.33 -1.28
C GLU A 53 11.01 -3.63 0.06
N LYS A 54 11.87 -2.71 0.55
CA LYS A 54 12.57 -2.91 1.83
C LYS A 54 11.66 -2.83 3.05
N ILE A 55 10.65 -1.95 3.02
CA ILE A 55 9.60 -1.92 4.05
C ILE A 55 8.88 -3.28 4.08
N PHE A 56 8.49 -3.80 2.92
CA PHE A 56 7.81 -5.09 2.84
C PHE A 56 8.68 -6.24 3.34
N GLU A 57 9.93 -6.36 2.87
CA GLU A 57 10.86 -7.40 3.33
C GLU A 57 11.07 -7.37 4.85
N THR A 58 11.15 -6.17 5.45
CA THR A 58 11.45 -6.01 6.87
C THR A 58 10.22 -6.22 7.75
N LEU A 59 9.05 -5.71 7.32
CA LEU A 59 7.84 -5.68 8.13
C LEU A 59 6.91 -6.86 7.87
N SER A 60 6.91 -7.46 6.67
CA SER A 60 6.04 -8.61 6.36
C SER A 60 6.22 -9.80 7.30
N PRO A 61 7.43 -10.18 7.77
CA PRO A 61 7.57 -11.32 8.68
C PRO A 61 7.02 -11.05 10.08
N ILE A 62 6.84 -9.77 10.45
CA ILE A 62 6.35 -9.34 11.75
C ILE A 62 4.83 -9.17 11.72
N TYR A 63 4.32 -8.47 10.70
CA TYR A 63 2.91 -8.06 10.63
C TYR A 63 2.05 -8.94 9.73
N LEU A 64 2.64 -9.64 8.75
CA LEU A 64 1.95 -10.55 7.84
C LEU A 64 2.34 -12.00 8.11
N LYS A 65 2.76 -12.30 9.36
CA LYS A 65 3.12 -13.65 9.78
C LYS A 65 1.90 -14.56 9.69
N GLN A 66 2.06 -15.69 9.00
CA GLN A 66 1.02 -16.71 8.96
C GLN A 66 0.79 -17.30 10.37
N PRO A 67 -0.47 -17.39 10.84
CA PRO A 67 -0.78 -18.08 12.08
C PRO A 67 -0.35 -19.55 12.02
N ASP A 68 0.07 -20.09 13.17
CA ASP A 68 0.25 -21.53 13.34
C ASP A 68 -1.09 -22.22 13.64
N SER A 69 -1.09 -23.55 13.79
CA SER A 69 -2.30 -24.32 14.06
C SER A 69 -3.09 -23.85 15.29
N ASN A 70 -2.41 -23.34 16.32
CA ASN A 70 -3.07 -22.82 17.51
C ASN A 70 -3.62 -21.41 17.28
N GLY A 71 -2.90 -20.58 16.52
CA GLY A 71 -3.36 -19.29 16.03
C GLY A 71 -4.63 -19.40 15.20
N TRP A 72 -4.70 -20.37 14.28
CA TRP A 72 -5.90 -20.63 13.49
C TRP A 72 -7.10 -21.05 14.35
N LYS A 73 -6.88 -21.93 15.33
CA LYS A 73 -7.94 -22.31 16.30
C LYS A 73 -8.41 -21.12 17.11
N LYS A 74 -7.49 -20.23 17.52
CA LYS A 74 -7.85 -19.02 18.26
C LYS A 74 -8.73 -18.11 17.42
N ILE A 75 -8.34 -17.83 16.17
CA ILE A 75 -9.13 -17.02 15.22
C ILE A 75 -10.52 -17.65 15.03
N ALA A 76 -10.61 -18.95 14.75
CA ALA A 76 -11.88 -19.65 14.58
C ALA A 76 -12.80 -19.56 15.82
N ASN A 77 -12.22 -19.66 17.01
CA ASN A 77 -12.97 -19.51 18.25
C ASN A 77 -13.45 -18.08 18.47
N GLU A 78 -12.66 -17.06 18.11
CA GLU A 78 -13.07 -15.66 18.19
C GLU A 78 -14.21 -15.36 17.21
N PHE A 79 -14.14 -15.84 15.97
CA PHE A 79 -15.24 -15.73 15.01
C PHE A 79 -16.51 -16.42 15.50
N SER A 80 -16.39 -17.62 16.06
CA SER A 80 -17.53 -18.35 16.65
C SER A 80 -18.17 -17.57 17.80
N LYS A 81 -17.38 -16.99 18.70
CA LYS A 81 -17.88 -16.23 19.85
C LYS A 81 -18.55 -14.91 19.47
N ILE A 82 -17.97 -14.17 18.54
CA ILE A 82 -18.44 -12.81 18.18
C ILE A 82 -19.58 -12.88 17.16
N TRP A 83 -19.48 -13.79 16.18
CA TRP A 83 -20.35 -13.81 15.00
C TRP A 83 -21.21 -15.08 14.89
N ASN A 84 -21.11 -16.00 15.86
CA ASN A 84 -21.72 -17.34 15.77
C ASN A 84 -21.34 -18.08 14.47
N PHE A 85 -20.11 -17.86 14.00
CA PHE A 85 -19.62 -18.41 12.74
C PHE A 85 -18.46 -19.38 12.99
N PRO A 86 -18.76 -20.68 13.24
CA PRO A 86 -17.74 -21.65 13.61
C PRO A 86 -16.80 -21.98 12.44
N ASN A 87 -15.55 -22.36 12.77
CA ASN A 87 -14.51 -22.74 11.81
C ASN A 87 -14.12 -21.64 10.79
N CYS A 88 -14.47 -20.38 11.06
CA CYS A 88 -14.07 -19.26 10.21
C CYS A 88 -12.70 -18.71 10.61
N ILE A 89 -11.75 -18.71 9.66
CA ILE A 89 -10.37 -18.28 9.90
C ILE A 89 -10.06 -16.87 9.40
N GLY A 90 -11.08 -16.15 8.93
CA GLY A 90 -10.93 -14.82 8.38
C GLY A 90 -12.10 -14.44 7.49
N ALA A 91 -12.18 -13.15 7.17
CA ALA A 91 -13.13 -12.60 6.21
C ALA A 91 -12.33 -11.77 5.19
N GLY A 92 -12.62 -11.98 3.91
CA GLY A 92 -12.11 -11.13 2.83
C GLY A 92 -13.11 -10.00 2.57
N ASP A 93 -12.61 -8.77 2.42
CA ASP A 93 -13.40 -7.63 1.99
C ASP A 93 -12.86 -7.09 0.66
N GLY A 94 -13.77 -6.67 -0.21
CA GLY A 94 -13.42 -6.12 -1.52
C GLY A 94 -12.91 -4.69 -1.41
N LYS A 95 -11.80 -4.38 -2.09
CA LYS A 95 -11.29 -3.01 -2.15
C LYS A 95 -11.71 -2.32 -3.45
N HIS A 96 -12.31 -1.14 -3.31
CA HIS A 96 -12.58 -0.24 -4.43
C HIS A 96 -11.33 0.57 -4.78
N PHE A 97 -10.79 0.34 -5.98
CA PHE A 97 -9.72 1.15 -6.56
C PHE A 97 -10.33 2.23 -7.45
N ALA A 98 -10.05 3.50 -7.15
CA ALA A 98 -10.57 4.61 -7.93
C ALA A 98 -10.05 4.57 -9.37
N ILE A 99 -10.95 4.76 -10.32
CA ILE A 99 -10.64 4.82 -11.76
C ILE A 99 -11.26 6.06 -12.36
N GLN A 100 -10.71 6.51 -13.47
CA GLN A 100 -11.41 7.45 -14.33
C GLN A 100 -12.62 6.76 -14.96
N CYS A 101 -13.75 7.45 -15.02
CA CYS A 101 -14.98 6.92 -15.63
C CYS A 101 -14.70 6.44 -17.06
N PRO A 102 -14.91 5.15 -17.37
CA PRO A 102 -14.77 4.66 -18.73
C PRO A 102 -15.81 5.30 -19.65
N SER A 103 -15.44 5.54 -20.90
CA SER A 103 -16.34 6.13 -21.90
C SER A 103 -17.64 5.33 -22.02
N ASN A 104 -18.77 6.04 -22.11
CA ASN A 104 -20.11 5.46 -22.28
C ASN A 104 -20.53 4.44 -21.20
N SER A 105 -19.94 4.50 -20.01
CA SER A 105 -20.21 3.51 -18.95
C SER A 105 -21.29 3.93 -17.94
N GLY A 106 -21.75 5.19 -17.99
CA GLY A 106 -22.78 5.70 -17.08
C GLY A 106 -22.40 5.46 -15.61
N SER A 107 -23.32 4.88 -14.84
CA SER A 107 -23.11 4.55 -13.43
C SER A 107 -22.52 3.16 -13.17
N THR A 108 -22.15 2.40 -14.21
CA THR A 108 -21.69 1.00 -14.08
C THR A 108 -20.53 0.84 -13.10
N TRP A 109 -19.60 1.80 -13.09
CA TRP A 109 -18.44 1.81 -12.22
C TRP A 109 -18.61 2.71 -11.00
N TYR A 110 -19.73 3.40 -10.87
CA TYR A 110 -19.96 4.37 -9.81
C TYR A 110 -20.34 3.64 -8.53
N ASN A 111 -19.52 3.78 -7.49
CA ASN A 111 -19.71 3.08 -6.23
C ASN A 111 -20.52 3.92 -5.22
N TYR A 112 -20.91 3.28 -4.12
CA TYR A 112 -21.64 3.92 -3.02
C TYR A 112 -20.84 5.02 -2.29
N LYS A 113 -19.52 5.09 -2.50
CA LYS A 113 -18.63 6.11 -1.93
C LYS A 113 -18.53 7.36 -2.81
N GLY A 114 -19.28 7.43 -3.91
CA GLY A 114 -19.39 8.63 -4.75
C GLY A 114 -18.27 8.79 -5.77
N PHE A 115 -17.60 7.72 -6.18
CA PHE A 115 -16.59 7.77 -7.25
C PHE A 115 -16.63 6.52 -8.13
N HIS A 116 -16.05 6.62 -9.33
CA HIS A 116 -15.90 5.46 -10.22
C HIS A 116 -14.76 4.56 -9.73
N SER A 117 -15.00 3.25 -9.63
CA SER A 117 -14.02 2.32 -9.09
C SER A 117 -14.17 0.91 -9.66
N MET A 118 -13.06 0.17 -9.65
CA MET A 118 -13.04 -1.28 -9.86
C MET A 118 -12.92 -1.99 -8.50
N VAL A 119 -13.68 -3.07 -8.32
CA VAL A 119 -13.58 -3.93 -7.12
C VAL A 119 -12.50 -4.98 -7.36
N MET A 120 -11.62 -5.15 -6.38
CA MET A 120 -10.64 -6.23 -6.33
C MET A 120 -10.85 -7.01 -5.02
N PHE A 121 -10.73 -8.33 -5.08
CA PHE A 121 -10.81 -9.26 -3.95
C PHE A 121 -9.41 -9.67 -3.49
#